data_AF-A0A836VJR4-F1
#
_entry.id   AF-A0A836VJR4-F1
#
_cell.length_a   1.000
_cell.length_b   1.000
_cell.length_c   1.000
_cell.angle_alpha   90.00
_cell.angle_beta   90.00
_cell.angle_gamma   90.00
#
_symmetry.space_group_name_H-M   'P 1'
#
loop_
_entity.id
_entity.type
_entity.pdbx_description
1 polymer ?
#
loop_
_entity_poly.entity_id
_entity_poly.type
_entity_poly.pdbx_seq_one_letter_code
_entity_poly.pdbx_strand_id
1 'polypeptide(L)'
;MDKPANIVYILSDEHRGQAMGHSGDPNLRTPQMDRLAAEGVSFSRAYANCPICTPSRGTIFSGRHAHAGPVAGFFDVYKPTAPSIATELRKAGYHTAYFGKWHCGIVRNQVPASVSGDTTGRFEGGSRNRTPESHRAGFQDWYGFENLNRHFNSSIYENDNADPTPLQGYETDA
;
A
#
# COMPACT_ATOMS: atom_id res chain seq x y z
N MET A 1 27.70 -18.81 -2.73
CA MET A 1 26.36 -18.53 -3.27
C MET A 1 26.24 -17.04 -3.39
N ASP A 2 25.87 -16.54 -4.56
CA ASP A 2 25.70 -15.10 -4.76
C ASP A 2 24.54 -14.58 -3.92
N LYS A 3 24.70 -13.36 -3.38
CA LYS A 3 23.66 -12.71 -2.58
C LYS A 3 22.43 -12.50 -3.45
N PRO A 4 21.22 -12.90 -3.00
CA PRO A 4 19.99 -12.65 -3.76
C PRO A 4 19.77 -11.16 -4.00
N ALA A 5 19.28 -10.81 -5.19
CA ALA A 5 19.00 -9.43 -5.56
C ALA A 5 17.86 -8.85 -4.72
N ASN A 6 17.97 -7.59 -4.33
CA ASN A 6 16.89 -6.88 -3.61
C ASN A 6 15.70 -6.64 -4.55
N ILE A 7 14.49 -6.62 -3.99
CA ILE A 7 13.24 -6.35 -4.72
C ILE A 7 12.62 -5.09 -4.16
N VAL A 8 12.32 -4.12 -5.04
CA VAL A 8 11.57 -2.90 -4.69
C VAL A 8 10.31 -2.88 -5.54
N TYR A 9 9.15 -2.94 -4.88
CA TYR A 9 7.84 -2.88 -5.54
C TYR A 9 7.21 -1.51 -5.29
N ILE A 10 7.06 -0.72 -6.35
CA ILE A 10 6.48 0.63 -6.29
C ILE A 10 5.06 0.56 -6.85
N LEU A 11 4.09 1.02 -6.06
CA LEU A 11 2.67 1.05 -6.43
C LEU A 11 2.12 2.46 -6.20
N SER A 12 1.75 3.15 -7.27
CA SER A 12 0.97 4.39 -7.22
C SER A 12 -0.53 4.10 -7.09
N ASP A 13 -1.28 5.01 -6.48
CA ASP A 13 -2.73 4.93 -6.38
C ASP A 13 -3.39 5.75 -7.50
N GLU A 14 -4.45 5.22 -8.11
CA GLU A 14 -5.21 5.85 -9.20
C GLU A 14 -4.41 6.35 -10.44
N HIS A 15 -3.14 5.98 -10.55
CA HIS A 15 -2.28 6.39 -11.68
C HIS A 15 -2.71 5.68 -12.97
N ARG A 16 -3.19 6.47 -13.93
CA ARG A 16 -3.56 5.96 -15.25
C ARG A 16 -2.30 5.49 -16.00
N GLY A 17 -2.35 4.31 -16.61
CA GLY A 17 -1.22 3.78 -17.39
C GLY A 17 -0.78 4.65 -18.57
N GLN A 18 -1.66 5.53 -19.07
CA GLN A 18 -1.33 6.49 -20.13
C GLN A 18 -0.60 7.74 -19.60
N ALA A 19 -0.66 8.02 -18.29
CA ALA A 19 -0.13 9.24 -17.71
C ALA A 19 1.39 9.15 -17.45
N MET A 20 2.15 8.86 -18.52
CA MET A 20 3.61 8.79 -18.54
C MET A 20 4.13 9.19 -19.93
N GLY A 21 5.29 9.85 -19.98
CA GLY A 21 5.97 10.25 -21.22
C GLY A 21 6.28 9.05 -22.13
N HIS A 22 6.83 7.96 -21.58
CA HIS A 22 7.07 6.71 -22.32
C HIS A 22 5.80 6.07 -22.88
N SER A 23 4.63 6.34 -22.28
CA SER A 23 3.33 5.86 -22.78
C SER A 23 2.73 6.75 -23.87
N GLY A 24 3.43 7.82 -24.26
CA GLY A 24 3.08 8.69 -25.39
C GLY A 24 2.23 9.91 -25.03
N ASP A 25 2.05 10.25 -23.75
CA ASP A 25 1.35 11.48 -23.36
C ASP A 25 2.25 12.71 -23.59
N PRO A 26 1.91 13.61 -24.53
CA PRO A 26 2.75 14.76 -24.87
C PRO A 26 2.78 15.84 -23.78
N ASN A 27 1.87 15.78 -22.80
CA ASN A 27 1.77 16.77 -21.73
C ASN A 27 2.63 16.43 -20.51
N LEU A 28 3.15 15.19 -20.43
CA LEU A 28 3.81 14.68 -19.24
C LEU A 28 5.31 14.53 -19.44
N ARG A 29 6.06 14.92 -18.41
CA ARG A 29 7.52 14.77 -18.33
C ARG A 29 7.85 13.89 -17.14
N THR A 30 8.07 12.60 -17.39
CA THR A 30 8.26 11.58 -16.36
C THR A 30 9.63 10.89 -16.48
N PRO A 31 10.74 11.65 -16.49
CA PRO A 31 12.05 11.14 -16.92
C PRO A 31 12.54 9.93 -16.13
N GLN A 32 12.16 9.80 -14.85
CA GLN A 32 12.56 8.66 -14.03
C GLN A 32 11.76 7.39 -14.37
N MET A 33 10.47 7.51 -14.66
CA MET A 33 9.64 6.39 -15.12
C MET A 33 10.01 5.99 -16.55
N ASP A 34 10.30 6.97 -17.40
CA ASP A 34 10.73 6.74 -18.78
C ASP A 34 12.07 5.99 -18.81
N ARG A 35 12.99 6.36 -17.92
CA ARG A 35 14.27 5.66 -17.74
C ARG A 35 14.07 4.22 -17.26
N LEU A 36 13.20 3.98 -16.26
CA LEU A 36 12.88 2.63 -15.80
C LEU A 36 12.29 1.76 -16.92
N ALA A 37 11.43 2.33 -17.77
CA ALA A 37 10.86 1.63 -18.91
C ALA A 37 11.90 1.33 -20.00
N ALA A 38 12.83 2.24 -20.25
CA ALA A 38 13.88 2.08 -21.26
C ALA A 38 15.00 1.10 -20.84
N GLU A 39 15.32 1.04 -19.55
CA GLU A 39 16.32 0.12 -18.98
C GLU A 39 15.73 -1.26 -18.60
N GLY A 40 14.41 -1.41 -18.69
CA GLY A 40 13.67 -2.59 -18.23
C GLY A 40 12.65 -3.11 -19.23
N VAL A 41 11.52 -3.59 -18.71
CA VAL A 41 10.41 -4.13 -19.49
C VAL A 41 9.12 -3.40 -19.14
N SER A 42 8.41 -2.92 -20.16
CA SER A 42 7.10 -2.27 -20.04
C SER A 42 6.00 -3.16 -20.61
N PHE A 43 4.90 -3.30 -19.88
CA PHE A 43 3.76 -4.12 -20.28
C PHE A 43 2.59 -3.25 -20.73
N SER A 44 2.32 -3.22 -22.04
CA SER A 44 1.22 -2.43 -22.64
C SER A 44 -0.18 -3.00 -22.39
N ARG A 45 -0.27 -4.20 -21.81
CA ARG A 45 -1.52 -4.93 -21.56
C ARG A 45 -1.57 -5.52 -20.15
N ALA A 46 -1.21 -4.72 -19.15
CA ALA A 46 -1.38 -5.05 -17.74
C ALA A 46 -2.72 -4.51 -17.22
N TYR A 47 -3.55 -5.38 -16.64
CA TYR A 47 -4.90 -5.02 -16.18
C TYR A 47 -5.06 -5.30 -14.69
N ALA A 48 -5.64 -4.33 -13.96
CA ALA A 48 -6.06 -4.55 -12.58
C ALA A 48 -7.18 -5.59 -12.53
N ASN A 49 -7.14 -6.47 -11.52
CA ASN A 49 -8.17 -7.50 -11.38
C ASN A 49 -9.53 -6.93 -10.92
N CYS A 50 -9.51 -5.83 -10.17
CA CYS A 50 -10.68 -5.10 -9.72
C CYS A 50 -10.40 -3.59 -9.78
N PRO A 51 -11.28 -2.76 -10.36
CA PRO A 51 -11.07 -1.31 -10.47
C PRO A 51 -11.46 -0.57 -9.17
N ILE A 52 -11.12 -1.14 -8.01
CA ILE A 52 -11.34 -0.55 -6.68
C ILE A 52 -10.09 -0.82 -5.84
N CYS A 53 -9.58 0.20 -5.14
CA CYS A 53 -8.30 0.17 -4.43
C CYS A 53 -8.15 -1.03 -3.48
N THR A 54 -9.09 -1.25 -2.55
CA THR A 54 -9.03 -2.33 -1.54
C THR A 54 -8.91 -3.73 -2.18
N PRO A 55 -9.86 -4.21 -3.01
CA PRO A 55 -9.72 -5.52 -3.66
C PRO A 55 -8.55 -5.58 -4.65
N SER A 56 -8.22 -4.49 -5.36
CA SER A 56 -7.05 -4.45 -6.25
C SER A 56 -5.75 -4.75 -5.48
N ARG A 57 -5.51 -4.05 -4.37
CA ARG A 57 -4.38 -4.29 -3.46
C ARG A 57 -4.40 -5.70 -2.89
N GLY A 58 -5.58 -6.19 -2.49
CA GLY A 58 -5.79 -7.57 -2.08
C GLY A 58 -5.29 -8.59 -3.12
N THR A 59 -5.58 -8.37 -4.40
CA THR A 59 -5.11 -9.23 -5.50
C THR A 59 -3.61 -9.13 -5.72
N ILE A 60 -3.04 -7.91 -5.68
CA ILE A 60 -1.60 -7.67 -5.83
C ILE A 60 -0.81 -8.42 -4.75
N PHE A 61 -1.23 -8.29 -3.50
CA PHE A 61 -0.47 -8.89 -2.40
C PHE A 61 -0.68 -10.40 -2.30
N SER A 62 -1.86 -10.93 -2.58
CA SER A 62 -2.15 -12.36 -2.44
C SER A 62 -1.84 -13.21 -3.67
N GLY A 63 -1.71 -12.59 -4.85
CA GLY A 63 -1.63 -13.29 -6.13
C GLY A 63 -2.94 -14.02 -6.51
N ARG A 64 -4.07 -13.69 -5.87
CA ARG A 64 -5.38 -14.30 -6.13
C ARG A 64 -6.34 -13.31 -6.77
N HIS A 65 -7.25 -13.81 -7.61
CA HIS A 65 -8.36 -13.02 -8.12
C HIS A 65 -9.26 -12.51 -6.99
N ALA A 66 -9.86 -11.34 -7.15
CA ALA A 66 -10.64 -10.66 -6.11
C ALA A 66 -11.76 -11.54 -5.55
N HIS A 67 -12.46 -12.30 -6.40
CA HIS A 67 -13.54 -13.19 -5.99
C HIS A 67 -13.10 -14.42 -5.18
N ALA A 68 -11.82 -14.77 -5.21
CA ALA A 68 -11.23 -15.93 -4.50
C ALA A 68 -10.14 -15.53 -3.50
N GLY A 69 -9.86 -14.22 -3.40
CA GLY A 69 -8.79 -13.65 -2.62
C GLY A 69 -9.18 -13.38 -1.16
N PRO A 70 -8.24 -12.87 -0.37
CA PRO A 70 -8.51 -12.49 1.02
C PRO A 70 -9.37 -11.23 1.16
N VAL A 71 -9.42 -10.38 0.13
CA VAL A 71 -10.10 -9.08 0.11
C VAL A 71 -10.91 -8.99 -1.18
N ALA A 72 -12.25 -9.08 -1.08
CA ALA A 72 -13.16 -9.08 -2.23
C ALA A 72 -14.02 -7.81 -2.30
N GLY A 73 -14.42 -7.27 -1.14
CA GLY A 73 -15.19 -6.05 -1.00
C GLY A 73 -14.36 -4.84 -0.58
N PHE A 74 -14.94 -3.65 -0.72
CA PHE A 74 -14.32 -2.38 -0.32
C PHE A 74 -14.02 -2.29 1.19
N PHE A 75 -14.86 -2.91 2.03
CA PHE A 75 -14.73 -2.93 3.49
C PHE A 75 -14.12 -4.23 4.02
N ASP A 76 -13.60 -5.10 3.15
CA ASP A 76 -12.91 -6.30 3.58
C ASP A 76 -11.52 -5.96 4.14
N VAL A 77 -11.02 -6.85 4.98
CA VAL A 77 -9.67 -6.78 5.54
C VAL A 77 -8.86 -7.97 5.07
N TYR A 78 -7.55 -7.77 4.91
CA TYR A 78 -6.64 -8.83 4.51
C TYR A 78 -6.65 -9.92 5.58
N LYS A 79 -7.11 -11.11 5.22
CA LYS A 79 -7.28 -12.22 6.16
C LYS A 79 -5.91 -12.65 6.72
N PRO A 80 -5.75 -12.79 8.05
CA PRO A 80 -4.46 -13.09 8.66
C PRO A 80 -3.77 -14.37 8.19
N THR A 81 -4.55 -15.35 7.77
CA THR A 81 -4.05 -16.66 7.32
C THR A 81 -3.87 -16.74 5.80
N ALA A 82 -4.08 -15.65 5.07
CA ALA A 82 -3.97 -15.65 3.62
C ALA A 82 -2.51 -15.58 3.16
N PRO A 83 -2.15 -16.26 2.06
CA PRO A 83 -0.83 -16.15 1.48
C PRO A 83 -0.62 -14.75 0.93
N SER A 84 0.63 -14.29 0.95
CA SER A 84 1.03 -12.99 0.46
C SER A 84 2.40 -13.00 -0.18
N ILE A 85 2.71 -12.00 -1.01
CA ILE A 85 4.05 -11.78 -1.57
C ILE A 85 5.11 -11.71 -0.46
N ALA A 86 4.79 -11.10 0.69
CA ALA A 86 5.72 -11.00 1.82
C ALA A 86 6.00 -12.38 2.43
N THR A 87 4.96 -13.18 2.69
CA THR A 87 5.13 -14.52 3.26
C THR A 87 5.87 -15.47 2.31
N GLU A 88 5.63 -15.38 1.01
CA GLU A 88 6.36 -16.17 0.01
C GLU A 88 7.83 -15.73 -0.14
N LEU A 89 8.11 -14.43 -0.16
CA LEU A 89 9.49 -13.91 -0.19
C LEU A 89 10.27 -14.29 1.08
N ARG A 90 9.63 -14.27 2.25
CA ARG A 90 10.23 -14.72 3.51
C ARG A 90 10.62 -16.19 3.48
N LYS A 91 9.80 -17.06 2.92
CA LYS A 91 10.17 -18.49 2.71
C LYS A 91 11.41 -18.65 1.83
N ALA A 92 11.62 -17.71 0.89
CA ALA A 92 12.81 -17.65 0.05
C ALA A 92 14.02 -16.95 0.71
N GLY A 93 13.93 -16.57 1.98
CA GLY A 93 15.04 -15.97 2.75
C GLY A 93 15.14 -14.45 2.64
N TYR A 94 14.14 -13.77 2.08
CA TYR A 94 14.09 -12.31 2.07
C TYR A 94 13.55 -11.73 3.37
N HIS A 95 14.11 -10.60 3.78
CA HIS A 95 13.47 -9.71 4.75
C HIS A 95 12.51 -8.78 4.02
N THR A 96 11.31 -8.58 4.57
CA THR A 96 10.23 -7.83 3.88
C THR A 96 9.74 -6.65 4.71
N ALA A 97 9.67 -5.48 4.07
CA ALA A 97 9.20 -4.24 4.69
C ALA A 97 8.10 -3.60 3.83
N TYR A 98 7.14 -2.93 4.47
CA TYR A 98 6.05 -2.20 3.82
C TYR A 98 6.10 -0.72 4.16
N PHE A 99 5.91 0.12 3.14
CA PHE A 99 5.87 1.58 3.28
C PHE A 99 4.67 2.15 2.52
N GLY A 100 3.86 2.97 3.17
CA GLY A 100 2.80 3.75 2.55
C GLY A 100 1.37 3.21 2.75
N LYS A 101 0.53 3.41 1.74
CA LYS A 101 -0.93 3.18 1.84
C LYS A 101 -1.30 1.70 1.80
N TRP A 102 -1.93 1.16 2.83
CA TRP A 102 -2.38 -0.23 2.89
C TRP A 102 -3.80 -0.42 2.35
N HIS A 103 -4.76 0.30 2.90
CA HIS A 103 -6.19 0.28 2.52
C HIS A 103 -6.83 -1.12 2.52
N CYS A 104 -6.28 -2.07 3.29
CA CYS A 104 -6.72 -3.47 3.37
C CYS A 104 -6.76 -3.97 4.83
N GLY A 105 -6.83 -3.08 5.83
CA GLY A 105 -6.66 -3.48 7.22
C GLY A 105 -7.45 -2.68 8.23
N ILE A 106 -8.46 -1.92 7.79
CA ILE A 106 -9.37 -1.20 8.68
C ILE A 106 -10.26 -2.21 9.42
N VAL A 107 -9.78 -2.68 10.57
CA VAL A 107 -10.55 -3.53 11.49
C VAL A 107 -11.32 -2.64 12.47
N ARG A 108 -12.55 -3.05 12.82
CA ARG A 108 -13.36 -2.34 13.83
C ARG A 108 -12.61 -2.25 15.17
N ASN A 109 -12.81 -1.15 15.89
CA ASN A 109 -12.21 -0.88 17.20
C ASN A 109 -10.67 -0.85 17.21
N GLN A 110 -10.04 -0.56 16.07
CA GLN A 110 -8.59 -0.30 15.99
C GLN A 110 -8.25 1.19 16.00
N VAL A 111 -9.15 2.00 16.58
CA VAL A 111 -8.91 3.43 16.79
C VAL A 111 -8.15 3.57 18.12
N PRO A 112 -6.91 4.11 18.11
CA PRO A 112 -6.16 4.34 19.34
C PRO A 112 -6.92 5.23 20.33
N ALA A 113 -6.75 4.96 21.64
CA ALA A 113 -7.44 5.73 22.69
C ALA A 113 -7.06 7.22 22.68
N SER A 114 -5.82 7.54 22.28
CA SER A 114 -5.31 8.90 22.08
C SER A 114 -6.11 9.70 21.04
N VAL A 115 -6.81 9.02 20.11
CA VAL A 115 -7.55 9.65 19.01
C VAL A 115 -9.04 9.28 19.00
N SER A 116 -9.49 8.40 19.89
CA SER A 116 -10.87 7.89 19.94
C SER A 116 -11.91 8.95 20.33
N GLY A 117 -11.49 10.02 21.00
CA GLY A 117 -12.35 11.14 21.41
C GLY A 117 -12.59 12.18 20.31
N ASP A 118 -11.84 12.13 19.22
CA ASP A 118 -11.99 13.06 18.12
C ASP A 118 -13.13 12.59 17.19
N THR A 119 -14.25 13.31 17.19
CA THR A 119 -15.44 13.00 16.38
C THR A 119 -15.53 13.81 15.09
N THR A 120 -14.57 14.69 14.83
CA THR A 120 -14.61 15.67 13.73
C THR A 120 -14.39 15.05 12.33
N GLY A 121 -14.04 13.76 12.28
CA GLY A 121 -13.44 13.11 11.11
C GLY A 121 -12.02 13.61 10.77
N ARG A 122 -11.47 14.53 11.57
CA ARG A 122 -10.24 15.28 11.30
C ARG A 122 -9.24 15.19 12.45
N PHE A 123 -8.62 14.03 12.66
CA PHE A 123 -7.51 13.91 13.61
C PHE A 123 -6.26 14.61 13.10
N GLU A 124 -5.74 15.60 13.83
CA GLU A 124 -4.57 16.41 13.41
C GLU A 124 -3.24 15.63 13.41
N GLY A 125 -3.19 14.42 13.97
CA GLY A 125 -2.05 13.50 13.86
C GLY A 125 -2.17 12.40 12.79
N GLY A 126 -3.17 12.50 11.89
CA GLY A 126 -3.30 11.66 10.71
C GLY A 126 -4.31 10.51 10.81
N SER A 127 -3.93 9.27 10.45
CA SER A 127 -4.90 8.17 10.24
C SER A 127 -5.37 7.66 11.58
N ARG A 128 -6.68 7.61 11.79
CA ARG A 128 -7.28 7.04 13.01
C ARG A 128 -7.24 5.53 13.04
N ASN A 129 -7.06 4.89 11.90
CA ASN A 129 -7.16 3.45 11.77
C ASN A 129 -5.76 2.84 11.75
N ARG A 130 -5.44 2.10 12.80
CA ARG A 130 -4.25 1.26 12.84
C ARG A 130 -4.55 -0.08 12.20
N THR A 131 -3.63 -0.57 11.37
CA THR A 131 -3.65 -1.97 10.89
C THR A 131 -3.00 -2.86 11.94
N PRO A 132 -3.70 -3.83 12.56
CA PRO A 132 -3.08 -4.81 13.46
C PRO A 132 -2.07 -5.67 12.70
N GLU A 133 -1.03 -6.15 13.40
CA GLU A 133 0.03 -6.99 12.81
C GLU A 133 -0.54 -8.17 11.99
N SER A 134 -1.54 -8.85 12.54
CA SER A 134 -2.18 -9.99 11.90
C SER A 134 -2.82 -9.67 10.54
N HIS A 135 -3.11 -8.40 10.24
CA HIS A 135 -3.73 -7.95 8.98
C HIS A 135 -2.74 -7.28 8.02
N ARG A 136 -1.44 -7.28 8.32
CA ARG A 136 -0.36 -6.69 7.49
C ARG A 136 0.22 -7.66 6.45
N ALA A 137 -0.53 -8.72 6.13
CA ALA A 137 -0.09 -9.75 5.18
C ALA A 137 1.31 -10.32 5.45
N GLY A 138 1.78 -10.32 6.70
CA GLY A 138 3.07 -10.90 7.09
C GLY A 138 4.33 -10.12 6.70
N PHE A 139 4.22 -8.83 6.34
CA PHE A 139 5.38 -7.93 6.29
C PHE A 139 6.01 -7.80 7.69
N GLN A 140 7.35 -7.78 7.75
CA GLN A 140 8.09 -7.78 9.03
C GLN A 140 8.28 -6.37 9.57
N ASP A 141 8.70 -5.43 8.70
CA ASP A 141 8.72 -4.01 9.05
C ASP A 141 7.52 -3.32 8.44
N TRP A 142 6.89 -2.45 9.23
CA TRP A 142 5.65 -1.79 8.84
C TRP A 142 5.74 -0.28 9.04
N TYR A 143 5.57 0.47 7.95
CA TYR A 143 5.50 1.93 7.94
C TYR A 143 4.28 2.33 7.11
N GLY A 144 3.10 1.98 7.62
CA GLY A 144 1.86 2.00 6.84
C GLY A 144 0.77 2.90 7.39
N PHE A 145 -0.15 3.30 6.52
CA PHE A 145 -1.41 3.96 6.88
C PHE A 145 -2.55 3.39 6.04
N GLU A 146 -3.80 3.49 6.50
CA GLU A 146 -4.94 2.94 5.75
C GLU A 146 -5.38 3.87 4.61
N ASN A 147 -6.15 4.89 4.95
CA ASN A 147 -6.58 5.94 4.06
C ASN A 147 -6.62 7.24 4.87
N LEU A 148 -6.02 8.29 4.33
CA LEU A 148 -5.96 9.61 4.96
C LEU A 148 -6.88 10.59 4.24
N ASN A 149 -6.86 10.62 2.91
CA ASN A 149 -7.51 11.61 2.04
C ASN A 149 -7.21 13.04 2.50
N ARG A 150 -5.94 13.33 2.84
CA ARG A 150 -5.52 14.67 3.30
C ARG A 150 -4.23 15.15 2.66
N HIS A 151 -4.37 16.23 1.91
CA HIS A 151 -3.26 16.97 1.33
C HIS A 151 -2.33 17.49 2.43
N PHE A 152 -1.04 17.19 2.32
CA PHE A 152 0.04 17.66 3.20
C PHE A 152 -0.13 17.39 4.70
N ASN A 153 -1.07 16.54 5.08
CA ASN A 153 -1.30 16.12 6.46
C ASN A 153 -1.32 14.60 6.51
N SER A 154 -0.12 14.05 6.36
CA SER A 154 0.13 12.62 6.28
C SER A 154 0.71 12.08 7.58
N SER A 155 0.51 10.79 7.84
CA SER A 155 1.06 10.10 9.01
C SER A 155 1.25 8.63 8.73
N ILE A 156 2.11 7.95 9.48
CA ILE A 156 2.31 6.51 9.39
C ILE A 156 2.20 5.85 10.76
N TYR A 157 1.76 4.61 10.79
CA TYR A 157 2.00 3.72 11.92
C TYR A 157 3.30 2.98 11.68
N GLU A 158 4.22 3.08 12.64
CA GLU A 158 5.47 2.34 12.64
C GLU A 158 5.30 1.08 13.50
N ASN A 159 5.38 -0.09 12.88
CA ASN A 159 5.23 -1.38 13.53
C ASN A 159 4.01 -1.39 14.48
N ASP A 160 4.24 -1.62 15.77
CA ASP A 160 3.19 -1.75 16.76
C ASP A 160 2.93 -0.49 17.59
N ASN A 161 3.49 0.64 17.15
CA ASN A 161 3.18 1.92 17.77
C ASN A 161 1.67 2.13 17.80
N ALA A 162 1.18 2.49 18.99
CA ALA A 162 -0.23 2.75 19.22
C ALA A 162 -0.66 4.04 18.51
N ASP A 163 0.23 5.02 18.44
CA ASP A 163 -0.03 6.33 17.87
C ASP A 163 0.68 6.50 16.52
N PRO A 164 0.06 7.19 15.54
CA PRO A 164 0.69 7.48 14.27
C PRO A 164 1.75 8.59 14.41
N THR A 165 2.85 8.46 13.66
CA THR A 165 3.88 9.50 13.49
C THR A 165 3.48 10.42 12.34
N PRO A 166 3.33 11.74 12.55
CA PRO A 166 3.10 12.70 11.47
C PRO A 166 4.28 12.79 10.50
N LEU A 167 4.00 12.89 9.20
CA LEU A 167 4.97 13.10 8.13
C LEU A 167 4.85 14.54 7.62
N GLN A 168 5.61 15.45 8.22
CA GLN A 168 5.59 16.87 7.83
C GLN A 168 6.22 17.08 6.46
N GLY A 169 5.55 17.87 5.60
CA GLY A 169 6.06 18.25 4.28
C GLY A 169 5.90 17.17 3.20
N TYR A 170 5.27 16.05 3.51
CA TYR A 170 4.97 14.97 2.56
C TYR A 170 3.47 14.83 2.33
N GLU A 171 3.10 14.44 1.11
CA GLU A 171 1.73 14.14 0.71
C GLU A 171 1.65 12.67 0.29
N THR A 172 0.79 11.89 0.93
CA THR A 172 0.74 10.44 0.73
C THR A 172 -0.45 9.94 -0.10
N ASP A 173 -1.37 10.83 -0.52
CA ASP A 173 -2.57 10.51 -1.32
C ASP A 173 -2.61 11.25 -2.67
N ALA A 174 -1.47 11.73 -3.17
CA ALA A 174 -1.36 12.32 -4.51
C ALA A 174 -1.15 11.26 -5.61
#